data_AF-A0A816FHS6-F1
#
_entry.id   AF-A0A816FHS6-F1
#
_cell.length_a   1.000
_cell.length_b   1.000
_cell.length_c   1.000
_cell.angle_alpha   90.00
_cell.angle_beta   90.00
_cell.angle_gamma   90.00
#
_symmetry.space_group_name_H-M   'P 1'
#
loop_
_entity.id
_entity.type
_entity.pdbx_description
1 polymer ?
#
loop_
_entity_poly.entity_id
_entity_poly.type
_entity_poly.pdbx_seq_one_letter_code
_entity_poly.pdbx_strand_id
1 'polypeptide(L)'
;MINQSIDIPANPSPDLPVELVFDVLTPRPHFIIKHKKEFRKATPTENELKDVIKLITDFLIEKPDYDSNTILSFHRGIWYKQKCPDFHAHLCVPRKPYCREVQRMVSSDQWLSSIDYLNRLEKNLICSKMKYSEYQTKCLVMAYRCFNDPVSRYLPLSQFNTSKFTLVFLASSPRIGVIAKTKTTELKILYNFMENFYFSARKKLSAINPLYENFGAHLCLHVGGKKKKNVHVVERTDRVLFNTIECIKTERIVGYVQMEEQLYLRWLPNIFHRTWLHEFRNNQHFVRT
;
A
#
# COMPACT_ATOMS: atom_id res chain seq x y z
N MET A 1 -3.16 17.02 -18.90
CA MET A 1 -4.07 15.98 -18.39
C MET A 1 -5.17 16.70 -17.64
N ILE A 2 -6.42 16.54 -18.06
CA ILE A 2 -7.56 17.15 -17.37
C ILE A 2 -7.77 16.31 -16.10
N ASN A 3 -7.37 16.86 -14.95
CA ASN A 3 -7.73 16.35 -13.63
C ASN A 3 -9.24 16.52 -13.45
N GLN A 4 -10.04 15.60 -13.99
CA GLN A 4 -11.42 15.43 -13.56
C GLN A 4 -11.43 14.34 -12.48
N SER A 5 -10.81 14.63 -11.34
CA SER A 5 -11.27 14.00 -10.10
C SER A 5 -12.67 14.55 -9.89
N ILE A 6 -13.68 13.70 -9.96
CA ILE A 6 -15.02 14.11 -9.55
C ILE A 6 -14.90 14.30 -8.04
N ASP A 7 -14.83 15.56 -7.60
CA ASP A 7 -14.83 15.92 -6.18
C ASP A 7 -16.25 15.66 -5.64
N ILE A 8 -16.56 14.38 -5.47
CA ILE A 8 -17.75 13.94 -4.76
C ILE A 8 -17.29 13.81 -3.31
N PRO A 9 -17.69 14.73 -2.42
CA PRO A 9 -17.21 14.72 -1.06
C PRO A 9 -17.76 13.47 -0.38
N ALA A 10 -16.90 12.46 -0.22
CA ALA A 10 -17.00 11.49 0.86
C ALA A 10 -16.39 12.09 2.13
N ASN A 11 -16.50 13.41 2.32
CA ASN A 11 -15.72 14.14 3.30
C ASN A 11 -16.51 14.25 4.62
N PRO A 12 -16.29 13.34 5.59
CA PRO A 12 -16.94 13.41 6.89
C PRO A 12 -16.49 14.64 7.69
N SER A 13 -15.45 15.35 7.23
CA SER A 13 -14.80 16.45 7.96
C SER A 13 -14.55 17.64 7.02
N PRO A 14 -15.59 18.43 6.69
CA PRO A 14 -15.49 19.55 5.74
C PRO A 14 -14.51 20.65 6.20
N ASP A 15 -14.21 20.72 7.48
CA ASP A 15 -13.30 21.72 8.06
C ASP A 15 -11.81 21.35 7.96
N LEU A 16 -11.49 20.08 7.64
CA LEU A 16 -10.10 19.65 7.50
C LEU A 16 -9.47 20.20 6.21
N PRO A 17 -8.16 20.50 6.21
CA PRO A 17 -7.44 20.95 5.01
C PRO A 17 -7.17 19.81 4.01
N VAL A 18 -7.61 18.59 4.34
CA VAL A 18 -7.55 17.38 3.52
C VAL A 18 -8.96 16.90 3.20
N GLU A 19 -9.08 16.11 2.14
CA GLU A 19 -10.34 15.51 1.70
C GLU A 19 -10.14 14.11 1.15
N LEU A 20 -11.23 13.35 1.16
CA LEU A 20 -11.33 12.01 0.61
C LEU A 20 -12.07 12.08 -0.72
N VAL A 21 -11.40 11.69 -1.81
CA VAL A 21 -11.95 11.73 -3.17
C VAL A 21 -11.94 10.33 -3.77
N PHE A 22 -12.98 10.00 -4.53
CA PHE A 22 -13.04 8.75 -5.27
C PHE A 22 -12.00 8.72 -6.39
N ASP A 23 -11.17 7.67 -6.40
CA ASP A 23 -10.32 7.39 -7.55
C ASP A 23 -11.07 6.48 -8.54
N VAL A 24 -11.92 7.10 -9.37
CA VAL A 24 -12.72 6.37 -10.38
C VAL A 24 -11.88 5.91 -11.57
N LEU A 25 -10.65 6.40 -11.71
CA LEU A 25 -9.79 6.14 -12.86
C LEU A 25 -8.90 4.91 -12.68
N THR A 26 -8.78 4.40 -11.46
CA THR A 26 -8.01 3.18 -11.18
C THR A 26 -8.96 2.03 -10.83
N PRO A 27 -8.67 0.80 -11.28
CA PRO A 27 -9.57 -0.34 -11.10
C PRO A 27 -9.55 -0.92 -9.67
N ARG A 28 -8.95 -0.22 -8.71
CA ARG A 28 -8.77 -0.69 -7.34
C ARG A 28 -9.74 0.05 -6.43
N PRO A 29 -10.46 -0.65 -5.53
CA PRO A 29 -11.30 -0.01 -4.53
C PRO A 29 -10.48 0.81 -3.54
N HIS A 30 -10.24 2.07 -3.86
CA HIS A 30 -9.57 3.01 -2.97
C HIS A 30 -10.05 4.44 -3.17
N PHE A 31 -9.79 5.24 -2.16
CA PHE A 31 -9.94 6.68 -2.19
C PHE A 31 -8.57 7.35 -2.20
N ILE A 32 -8.49 8.51 -2.85
CA ILE A 32 -7.35 9.41 -2.73
C ILE A 32 -7.62 10.37 -1.58
N ILE A 33 -6.63 10.51 -0.69
CA ILE A 33 -6.58 11.56 0.32
C ILE A 33 -5.64 12.64 -0.19
N LYS A 34 -6.16 13.83 -0.44
CA LYS A 34 -5.40 14.98 -0.96
C LYS A 34 -5.69 16.24 -0.16
N HIS A 35 -4.87 17.26 -0.34
CA HIS A 35 -5.16 18.61 0.19
C HIS A 35 -6.18 19.33 -0.68
N LYS A 36 -7.05 20.12 -0.04
CA LYS A 36 -8.05 20.97 -0.72
C LYS A 36 -7.45 22.17 -1.47
N LYS A 37 -6.25 22.60 -1.07
CA LYS A 37 -5.50 23.69 -1.72
C LYS A 37 -4.30 23.08 -2.44
N GLU A 38 -4.02 23.56 -3.65
CA GLU A 38 -2.94 23.04 -4.50
C GLU A 38 -1.55 23.29 -3.89
N PHE A 39 -0.64 22.35 -4.17
CA PHE A 39 0.78 22.34 -3.82
C PHE A 39 1.18 22.13 -2.36
N ARG A 40 1.60 20.89 -2.04
CA ARG A 40 2.35 20.57 -0.81
C ARG A 40 3.44 19.54 -1.05
N LYS A 41 4.51 19.62 -0.25
CA LYS A 41 5.64 18.69 -0.28
C LYS A 41 5.16 17.24 -0.22
N ALA A 42 5.78 16.33 -0.97
CA ALA A 42 5.43 14.90 -1.00
C ALA A 42 5.50 14.17 0.36
N THR A 43 6.20 14.75 1.34
CA THR A 43 6.27 14.24 2.72
C THR A 43 5.29 14.99 3.62
N PRO A 44 4.33 14.31 4.27
CA PRO A 44 3.44 14.97 5.19
C PRO A 44 4.20 15.38 6.46
N THR A 45 3.93 16.59 6.91
CA THR A 45 4.21 17.11 8.24
C THR A 45 3.39 16.36 9.30
N GLU A 46 3.75 16.56 10.56
CA GLU A 46 3.02 15.98 11.68
C GLU A 46 1.55 16.39 11.72
N ASN A 47 1.24 17.66 11.44
CA ASN A 47 -0.13 18.13 11.45
C ASN A 47 -0.94 17.52 10.30
N GLU A 48 -0.32 17.38 9.12
CA GLU A 48 -0.97 16.73 7.98
C GLU A 48 -1.26 15.24 8.27
N LEU A 49 -0.34 14.53 8.93
CA LEU A 49 -0.63 13.15 9.37
C LEU A 49 -1.79 13.12 10.37
N LYS A 50 -1.89 14.08 11.30
CA LYS A 50 -3.02 14.17 12.24
C LYS A 50 -4.33 14.45 11.50
N ASP A 51 -4.33 15.34 10.52
CA ASP A 51 -5.50 15.65 9.70
C ASP A 51 -5.96 14.42 8.90
N VAL A 52 -5.02 13.69 8.28
CA VAL A 52 -5.30 12.43 7.58
C VAL A 52 -5.88 11.38 8.53
N ILE A 53 -5.31 11.22 9.72
CA ILE A 53 -5.82 10.28 10.73
C ILE A 53 -7.24 10.66 11.16
N LYS A 54 -7.50 11.96 11.38
CA LYS A 54 -8.82 12.45 11.76
C LYS A 54 -9.84 12.22 10.64
N LEU A 55 -9.50 12.55 9.40
CA LEU A 55 -10.35 12.31 8.23
C LEU A 55 -10.77 10.85 8.12
N ILE A 56 -9.81 9.92 8.23
CA ILE A 56 -10.08 8.48 8.15
C ILE A 56 -10.90 8.02 9.36
N THR A 57 -10.66 8.61 10.54
CA THR A 57 -11.43 8.31 11.75
C THR A 57 -12.88 8.63 11.56
N ASP A 58 -13.16 9.85 11.11
CA ASP A 58 -14.53 10.31 10.89
C ASP A 58 -15.18 9.45 9.78
N PHE A 59 -14.43 9.07 8.74
CA PHE A 59 -14.92 8.22 7.64
C PHE A 59 -15.29 6.81 8.11
N LEU A 60 -14.43 6.13 8.86
CA LEU A 60 -14.71 4.76 9.33
C LEU A 60 -15.79 4.72 10.42
N ILE A 61 -16.00 5.82 11.16
CA ILE A 61 -17.12 5.95 12.09
C ILE A 61 -18.44 6.08 11.33
N GLU A 62 -18.49 6.94 10.31
CA GLU A 62 -19.69 7.14 9.49
C GLU A 62 -20.01 5.92 8.60
N LYS A 63 -18.97 5.24 8.11
CA LYS A 63 -19.06 4.15 7.13
C LYS A 63 -18.44 2.85 7.68
N PRO A 64 -19.03 2.22 8.69
CA PRO A 64 -18.45 1.04 9.37
C PRO A 64 -18.26 -0.18 8.46
N ASP A 65 -19.03 -0.29 7.37
CA ASP A 65 -18.85 -1.35 6.35
C ASP A 65 -17.45 -1.36 5.72
N TYR A 66 -16.74 -0.23 5.78
CA TYR A 66 -15.40 -0.07 5.23
C TYR A 66 -14.28 -0.52 6.17
N ASP A 67 -14.56 -0.74 7.46
CA ASP A 67 -13.56 -1.03 8.51
C ASP A 67 -12.82 -2.36 8.29
N SER A 68 -13.49 -3.35 7.70
CA SER A 68 -12.85 -4.63 7.41
C SER A 68 -11.74 -4.45 6.39
N ASN A 69 -10.49 -4.80 6.71
CA ASN A 69 -9.35 -4.73 5.77
C ASN A 69 -9.02 -3.36 5.14
N THR A 70 -9.31 -2.24 5.81
CA THR A 70 -8.83 -0.93 5.35
C THR A 70 -7.31 -0.83 5.42
N ILE A 71 -6.70 -0.24 4.40
CA ILE A 71 -5.26 0.03 4.35
C ILE A 71 -5.03 1.49 4.02
N LEU A 72 -4.33 2.20 4.91
CA LEU A 72 -3.82 3.53 4.63
C LEU A 72 -2.43 3.40 4.00
N SER A 73 -2.24 3.99 2.82
CA SER A 73 -1.01 3.88 2.04
C SER A 73 -0.46 5.25 1.69
N PHE A 74 0.81 5.48 1.94
CA PHE A 74 1.50 6.70 1.56
C PHE A 74 2.50 6.43 0.44
N HIS A 75 2.50 7.28 -0.59
CA HIS A 75 3.47 7.16 -1.67
C HIS A 75 4.80 7.81 -1.32
N ARG A 76 5.88 7.17 -1.77
CA ARG A 76 7.25 7.66 -1.75
C ARG A 76 7.91 7.41 -3.10
N GLY A 77 8.82 8.30 -3.48
CA GLY A 77 9.56 8.20 -4.74
C GLY A 77 8.72 8.51 -5.98
N ILE A 78 9.20 8.04 -7.13
CA ILE A 78 8.58 8.25 -8.44
C ILE A 78 7.82 6.99 -8.83
N TRP A 79 6.54 7.15 -9.09
CA TRP A 79 5.68 6.12 -9.67
C TRP A 79 5.44 6.47 -11.13
N TYR A 80 5.96 5.64 -12.05
CA TYR A 80 5.76 5.76 -13.50
C TYR A 80 6.11 7.14 -14.10
N LYS A 81 7.39 7.34 -14.46
CA LYS A 81 7.98 8.48 -15.22
C LYS A 81 7.65 9.92 -14.79
N GLN A 82 6.75 10.14 -13.83
CA GLN A 82 6.37 11.47 -13.35
C GLN A 82 6.55 11.54 -11.83
N LYS A 83 7.27 12.58 -11.39
CA LYS A 83 7.22 13.00 -9.99
C LYS A 83 5.80 13.47 -9.74
N CYS A 84 5.07 12.81 -8.84
CA CYS A 84 3.88 13.43 -8.27
C CYS A 84 4.40 14.50 -7.29
N PRO A 85 4.22 15.80 -7.57
CA PRO A 85 4.79 16.85 -6.73
C PRO A 85 4.06 16.95 -5.39
N ASP A 86 2.80 16.49 -5.35
CA ASP A 86 1.89 16.70 -4.24
C ASP A 86 1.77 15.50 -3.32
N PHE A 87 1.70 15.81 -2.02
CA PHE A 87 1.25 14.85 -1.03
C PHE A 87 -0.11 14.28 -1.43
N HIS A 88 -0.16 12.95 -1.52
CA HIS A 88 -1.40 12.22 -1.50
C HIS A 88 -1.19 10.88 -0.81
N ALA A 89 -2.23 10.42 -0.13
CA ALA A 89 -2.32 9.08 0.42
C ALA A 89 -3.48 8.35 -0.25
N HIS A 90 -3.48 7.03 -0.11
CA HIS A 90 -4.55 6.17 -0.59
C HIS A 90 -5.19 5.45 0.58
N LEU A 91 -6.51 5.38 0.58
CA LEU A 91 -7.26 4.54 1.51
C LEU A 91 -7.84 3.37 0.72
N CYS A 92 -7.12 2.25 0.70
CA CYS A 92 -7.62 1.01 0.10
C CYS A 92 -8.70 0.41 1.00
N VAL A 93 -9.80 0.01 0.40
CA VAL A 93 -11.02 -0.37 1.09
C VAL A 93 -11.64 -1.64 0.52
N PRO A 94 -12.58 -2.29 1.22
CA PRO A 94 -13.29 -3.44 0.66
C PRO A 94 -14.03 -3.11 -0.63
N ARG A 95 -13.88 -3.98 -1.63
CA ARG A 95 -14.56 -3.88 -2.93
C ARG A 95 -16.08 -3.68 -2.82
N LYS A 96 -16.77 -4.51 -2.04
CA LYS A 96 -18.25 -4.53 -1.99
C LYS A 96 -18.88 -3.19 -1.58
N PRO A 97 -18.54 -2.58 -0.42
CA PRO A 97 -19.08 -1.28 -0.06
C PRO A 97 -18.66 -0.17 -1.02
N TYR A 98 -17.41 -0.18 -1.51
CA TYR A 98 -16.94 0.79 -2.50
C TYR A 98 -17.78 0.78 -3.79
N CYS A 99 -17.97 -0.40 -4.39
CA CYS A 99 -18.77 -0.54 -5.61
C CYS A 99 -20.23 -0.10 -5.41
N ARG A 100 -20.83 -0.34 -4.22
CA ARG A 100 -22.19 0.12 -3.91
C ARG A 100 -22.29 1.65 -3.90
N GLU A 101 -21.31 2.35 -3.34
CA GLU A 101 -21.34 3.82 -3.32
C GLU A 101 -21.08 4.40 -4.72
N VAL A 102 -20.14 3.83 -5.49
CA VAL A 102 -19.94 4.23 -6.90
C VAL A 102 -21.23 4.05 -7.71
N GLN A 103 -21.95 2.93 -7.53
CA GLN A 103 -23.24 2.70 -8.21
C GLN A 103 -24.28 3.76 -7.87
N ARG A 104 -24.40 4.18 -6.61
CA ARG A 104 -25.36 5.22 -6.15
C ARG A 104 -25.05 6.60 -6.71
N MET A 105 -23.77 6.97 -6.76
CA MET A 105 -23.35 8.27 -7.28
C MET A 105 -23.66 8.39 -8.78
N VAL A 106 -23.40 7.31 -9.52
CA VAL A 106 -23.51 7.26 -10.98
C VAL A 106 -24.97 7.03 -11.44
N SER A 107 -25.92 6.73 -10.54
CA SER A 107 -27.36 6.72 -10.83
C SER A 107 -28.06 8.08 -10.76
N SER A 108 -27.33 9.17 -10.46
CA SER A 108 -27.81 10.54 -10.65
C SER A 108 -27.62 10.95 -12.12
N ASP A 109 -28.58 11.68 -12.70
CA ASP A 109 -28.82 11.90 -14.16
C ASP A 109 -27.68 12.50 -15.02
N GLN A 110 -26.44 12.54 -14.53
CA GLN A 110 -25.27 13.05 -15.27
C GLN A 110 -24.36 11.95 -15.85
N TRP A 111 -24.65 10.66 -15.61
CA TRP A 111 -23.76 9.58 -16.03
C TRP A 111 -24.49 8.49 -16.81
N LEU A 112 -23.96 8.15 -18.00
CA LEU A 112 -24.29 6.93 -18.74
C LEU A 112 -24.29 5.75 -17.77
N SER A 113 -25.38 4.97 -17.76
CA SER A 113 -25.70 3.96 -16.75
C SER A 113 -24.45 3.28 -16.14
N SER A 114 -24.32 3.39 -14.83
CA SER A 114 -23.14 3.01 -14.04
C SER A 114 -22.62 1.59 -14.26
N ILE A 115 -23.49 0.68 -14.65
CA ILE A 115 -23.15 -0.69 -15.03
C ILE A 115 -22.33 -0.70 -16.31
N ASP A 116 -22.69 0.10 -17.31
CA ASP A 116 -21.94 0.22 -18.55
C ASP A 116 -20.62 0.97 -18.34
N TYR A 117 -20.54 1.97 -17.46
CA TYR A 117 -19.28 2.66 -17.11
C TYR A 117 -18.33 1.78 -16.30
N LEU A 118 -18.81 1.06 -15.28
CA LEU A 118 -18.00 0.10 -14.53
C LEU A 118 -17.61 -1.10 -15.39
N ASN A 119 -18.53 -1.65 -16.20
CA ASN A 119 -18.20 -2.71 -17.15
C ASN A 119 -17.28 -2.21 -18.27
N ARG A 120 -17.37 -0.95 -18.69
CA ARG A 120 -16.43 -0.32 -19.64
C ARG A 120 -15.12 0.08 -18.98
N LEU A 121 -15.04 0.40 -17.70
CA LEU A 121 -13.76 0.52 -17.00
C LEU A 121 -13.14 -0.87 -16.86
N GLU A 122 -13.91 -1.88 -16.48
CA GLU A 122 -13.46 -3.27 -16.37
C GLU A 122 -13.06 -3.88 -17.73
N LYS A 123 -13.74 -3.50 -18.83
CA LYS A 123 -13.45 -3.90 -20.22
C LYS A 123 -12.46 -3.00 -20.98
N ASN A 124 -12.49 -1.68 -20.82
CA ASN A 124 -11.66 -0.69 -21.55
C ASN A 124 -10.42 -0.23 -20.77
N LEU A 125 -10.37 -0.31 -19.43
CA LEU A 125 -9.09 -0.20 -18.73
C LEU A 125 -8.40 -1.54 -18.79
N ILE A 126 -7.55 -1.60 -19.79
CA ILE A 126 -6.31 -2.36 -19.95
C ILE A 126 -5.53 -2.59 -18.62
N CYS A 127 -5.84 -1.92 -17.50
CA CYS A 127 -5.31 -2.16 -16.16
C CYS A 127 -5.87 -3.39 -15.41
N SER A 128 -6.93 -4.06 -15.91
CA SER A 128 -7.32 -5.41 -15.46
C SER A 128 -6.59 -6.53 -16.21
N LYS A 129 -5.76 -6.20 -17.21
CA LYS A 129 -5.24 -7.22 -18.13
C LYS A 129 -4.35 -8.25 -17.48
N MET A 130 -3.64 -7.91 -16.41
CA MET A 130 -2.81 -8.89 -15.73
C MET A 130 -3.69 -9.76 -14.83
N LYS A 131 -4.20 -10.87 -15.40
CA LYS A 131 -4.80 -11.95 -14.62
C LYS A 131 -3.86 -12.31 -13.47
N TYR A 132 -4.38 -12.75 -12.33
CA TYR A 132 -3.51 -13.17 -11.22
C TYR A 132 -2.45 -14.19 -11.68
N SER A 133 -2.81 -15.10 -12.57
CA SER A 133 -1.89 -16.04 -13.22
C SER A 133 -0.77 -15.35 -14.02
N GLU A 134 -1.08 -14.26 -14.72
CA GLU A 134 -0.09 -13.46 -15.45
C GLU A 134 0.80 -12.64 -14.51
N TYR A 135 0.23 -12.11 -13.42
CA TYR A 135 0.99 -11.42 -12.38
C TYR A 135 1.96 -12.38 -11.69
N GLN A 136 1.45 -13.55 -11.30
CA GLN A 136 2.23 -14.62 -10.72
C GLN A 136 3.34 -15.04 -11.69
N THR A 137 3.01 -15.28 -12.96
CA THR A 137 4.00 -15.62 -14.00
C THR A 137 5.07 -14.55 -14.14
N LYS A 138 4.70 -13.26 -14.21
CA LYS A 138 5.64 -12.15 -14.29
C LYS A 138 6.57 -12.12 -13.06
N CYS A 139 6.02 -12.24 -11.86
CA CYS A 139 6.79 -12.28 -10.62
C CYS A 139 7.76 -13.48 -10.60
N LEU A 140 7.32 -14.65 -11.05
CA LEU A 140 8.14 -15.85 -11.13
C LEU A 140 9.29 -15.70 -12.14
N VAL A 141 9.03 -15.09 -13.31
CA VAL A 141 10.08 -14.78 -14.30
C VAL A 141 11.08 -13.76 -13.74
N MET A 142 10.60 -12.72 -13.05
CA MET A 142 11.47 -11.74 -12.40
C MET A 142 12.30 -12.38 -11.28
N ALA A 143 11.70 -13.24 -10.46
CA ALA A 143 12.39 -14.00 -9.43
C ALA A 143 13.51 -14.84 -10.03
N TYR A 144 13.23 -15.59 -11.10
CA TYR A 144 14.26 -16.36 -11.81
C TYR A 144 15.41 -15.47 -12.34
N ARG A 145 15.11 -14.28 -12.86
CA ARG A 145 16.15 -13.34 -13.32
C ARG A 145 16.98 -12.77 -12.17
N CYS A 146 16.33 -12.34 -11.09
CA CYS A 146 17.00 -11.73 -9.94
C CYS A 146 17.81 -12.73 -9.12
N PHE A 147 17.36 -13.99 -8.99
CA PHE A 147 18.06 -15.01 -8.20
C PHE A 147 19.30 -15.55 -8.91
N ASN A 148 19.38 -15.39 -10.24
CA ASN A 148 20.55 -15.76 -11.03
C ASN A 148 21.54 -14.59 -11.25
N ASP A 149 21.24 -13.40 -10.71
CA ASP A 149 22.11 -12.22 -10.81
C ASP A 149 23.18 -12.26 -9.69
N PRO A 150 24.49 -12.27 -10.02
CA PRO A 150 25.57 -12.30 -9.02
C PRO A 150 25.63 -11.03 -8.15
N VAL A 151 24.90 -9.96 -8.50
CA VAL A 151 24.85 -8.71 -7.73
C VAL A 151 23.88 -8.82 -6.56
N SER A 152 24.28 -9.56 -5.52
CA SER A 152 23.57 -9.61 -4.24
C SER A 152 24.45 -9.03 -3.13
N ARG A 153 24.64 -7.70 -3.12
CA ARG A 153 24.95 -7.01 -1.86
C ARG A 153 23.65 -6.95 -1.04
N TYR A 154 23.31 -8.07 -0.43
CA TYR A 154 22.14 -8.17 0.44
C TYR A 154 22.32 -7.24 1.64
N LEU A 155 21.22 -6.59 2.02
CA LEU A 155 21.16 -5.77 3.21
C LEU A 155 20.20 -6.38 4.21
N PRO A 156 20.71 -6.86 5.35
CA PRO A 156 19.89 -7.57 6.30
C PRO A 156 18.80 -6.66 6.86
N LEU A 157 17.56 -7.14 6.87
CA LEU A 157 16.47 -6.46 7.56
C LEU A 157 16.75 -6.28 9.06
N SER A 158 17.71 -7.05 9.60
CA SER A 158 18.14 -6.93 11.00
C SER A 158 18.64 -5.53 11.36
N GLN A 159 19.18 -4.76 10.42
CA GLN A 159 19.61 -3.38 10.66
C GLN A 159 18.44 -2.41 10.91
N PHE A 160 17.21 -2.82 10.58
CA PHE A 160 15.98 -2.05 10.83
C PHE A 160 15.18 -2.61 12.00
N ASN A 161 15.73 -3.54 12.77
CA ASN A 161 15.08 -4.02 13.98
C ASN A 161 15.33 -3.04 15.14
N THR A 162 14.26 -2.62 15.79
CA THR A 162 14.30 -1.77 16.98
C THR A 162 13.62 -2.46 18.15
N SER A 163 13.62 -1.85 19.34
CA SER A 163 12.84 -2.34 20.48
C SER A 163 11.33 -2.34 20.21
N LYS A 164 10.85 -1.50 19.29
CA LYS A 164 9.42 -1.35 18.97
C LYS A 164 8.96 -2.10 17.73
N PHE A 165 9.82 -2.26 16.73
CA PHE A 165 9.45 -2.84 15.43
C PHE A 165 10.48 -3.82 14.90
N THR A 166 10.01 -4.73 14.05
CA THR A 166 10.84 -5.60 13.24
C THR A 166 10.33 -5.68 11.81
N LEU A 167 11.24 -5.63 10.85
CA LEU A 167 10.94 -5.90 9.45
C LEU A 167 11.11 -7.38 9.13
N VAL A 168 10.18 -7.92 8.37
CA VAL A 168 10.16 -9.32 7.92
C VAL A 168 9.85 -9.40 6.44
N PHE A 169 10.23 -10.50 5.79
CA PHE A 169 9.77 -10.76 4.43
C PHE A 169 8.42 -11.44 4.48
N LEU A 170 7.46 -10.99 3.68
CA LEU A 170 6.20 -11.72 3.50
C LEU A 170 6.42 -12.86 2.52
N ALA A 171 6.01 -14.05 2.90
CA ALA A 171 6.17 -15.26 2.09
C ALA A 171 5.10 -15.34 0.98
N SER A 172 3.95 -14.71 1.23
CA SER A 172 2.76 -14.69 0.36
C SER A 172 2.82 -13.64 -0.75
N SER A 173 3.71 -12.65 -0.65
CA SER A 173 3.76 -11.52 -1.58
C SER A 173 5.14 -10.85 -1.57
N PRO A 174 5.54 -10.14 -2.65
CA PRO A 174 6.82 -9.43 -2.72
C PRO A 174 6.78 -8.11 -1.91
N ARG A 175 6.59 -8.22 -0.60
CA ARG A 175 6.42 -7.11 0.34
C ARG A 175 7.24 -7.33 1.61
N ILE A 176 7.66 -6.24 2.24
CA ILE A 176 8.37 -6.26 3.52
C ILE A 176 7.36 -5.92 4.61
N GLY A 177 7.02 -6.91 5.44
CA GLY A 177 6.09 -6.76 6.54
C GLY A 177 6.71 -6.03 7.74
N VAL A 178 5.85 -5.38 8.52
CA VAL A 178 6.24 -4.74 9.78
C VAL A 178 5.51 -5.41 10.94
N ILE A 179 6.27 -5.94 11.89
CA ILE A 179 5.76 -6.48 13.15
C ILE A 179 5.96 -5.43 14.25
N ALA A 180 4.91 -5.10 14.99
CA ALA A 180 5.00 -4.31 16.21
C ALA A 180 5.31 -5.22 17.41
N LYS A 181 6.33 -4.87 18.18
CA LYS A 181 6.73 -5.57 19.42
C LYS A 181 5.98 -5.06 20.65
N THR A 182 5.29 -3.92 20.51
CA THR A 182 4.56 -3.26 21.58
C THR A 182 3.12 -2.97 21.15
N LYS A 183 2.16 -3.23 22.05
CA LYS A 183 0.71 -3.13 21.78
C LYS A 183 0.21 -1.72 21.40
N THR A 184 0.94 -0.67 21.75
CA THR A 184 0.55 0.72 21.51
C THR A 184 1.58 1.39 20.61
N THR A 185 1.36 1.28 19.31
CA THR A 185 2.13 2.06 18.34
C THR A 185 1.25 3.14 17.73
N GLU A 186 1.59 4.40 18.01
CA GLU A 186 1.01 5.54 17.31
C GLU A 186 1.35 5.46 15.82
N LEU A 187 0.35 5.79 14.98
CA LEU A 187 0.47 5.72 13.52
C LEU A 187 1.69 6.48 12.99
N LYS A 188 1.97 7.66 13.57
CA LYS A 188 3.14 8.49 13.26
C LYS A 188 4.47 7.76 13.50
N ILE A 189 4.59 7.04 14.61
CA ILE A 189 5.83 6.33 14.95
C ILE A 189 6.06 5.19 13.94
N LEU A 190 5.00 4.45 13.60
CA LEU A 190 5.07 3.38 12.60
C LEU A 190 5.39 3.91 11.20
N TYR A 191 4.78 5.03 10.83
CA TYR A 191 5.04 5.73 9.59
C TYR A 191 6.51 6.14 9.46
N ASN A 192 7.02 6.85 10.47
CA ASN A 192 8.41 7.31 10.50
C ASN A 192 9.40 6.12 10.45
N PHE A 193 9.05 5.00 11.09
CA PHE A 193 9.86 3.78 11.02
C PHE A 193 9.97 3.24 9.59
N MET A 194 8.84 3.13 8.87
CA MET A 194 8.84 2.71 7.47
C MET A 194 9.51 3.73 6.54
N GLU A 195 9.39 5.01 6.83
CA GLU A 195 10.04 6.08 6.07
C GLU A 195 11.56 6.04 6.23
N ASN A 196 12.07 5.81 7.44
CA ASN A 196 13.50 5.62 7.69
C ASN A 196 14.06 4.39 6.96
N PHE A 197 13.28 3.30 6.92
CA PHE A 197 13.59 2.15 6.08
C PHE A 197 13.70 2.55 4.61
N TYR A 198 12.69 3.24 4.07
CA TYR A 198 12.67 3.68 2.67
C TYR A 198 13.88 4.55 2.33
N PHE A 199 14.21 5.57 3.14
CA PHE A 199 15.37 6.43 2.88
C PHE A 199 16.69 5.66 2.89
N SER A 200 16.84 4.72 3.82
CA SER A 200 18.03 3.87 3.89
C SER A 200 18.12 2.93 2.68
N ALA A 201 16.98 2.35 2.28
CA ALA A 201 16.90 1.51 1.09
C ALA A 201 17.23 2.30 -0.18
N ARG A 202 16.69 3.51 -0.32
CA ARG A 202 16.97 4.45 -1.41
C ARG A 202 18.45 4.72 -1.54
N LYS A 203 19.11 5.20 -0.46
CA LYS A 203 20.54 5.51 -0.47
C LYS A 203 21.40 4.32 -0.96
N LYS A 204 21.04 3.11 -0.56
CA LYS A 204 21.78 1.88 -0.90
C LYS A 204 21.48 1.39 -2.32
N LEU A 205 20.23 1.44 -2.75
CA LEU A 205 19.84 1.07 -4.11
C LEU A 205 20.42 2.05 -5.13
N SER A 206 20.45 3.36 -4.84
CA SER A 206 21.12 4.36 -5.69
C SER A 206 22.60 4.05 -5.90
N ALA A 207 23.28 3.53 -4.88
CA ALA A 207 24.70 3.18 -4.95
C ALA A 207 24.96 1.93 -5.80
N ILE A 208 23.95 1.07 -6.00
CA ILE A 208 24.02 -0.10 -6.87
C ILE A 208 23.67 0.30 -8.31
N ASN A 209 22.59 1.06 -8.49
CA ASN A 209 22.14 1.54 -9.79
C ASN A 209 21.47 2.92 -9.64
N PRO A 210 21.99 3.98 -10.30
CA PRO A 210 21.42 5.32 -10.25
C PRO A 210 19.95 5.39 -10.67
N LEU A 211 19.46 4.46 -11.50
CA LEU A 211 18.06 4.39 -11.89
C LEU A 211 17.12 4.15 -10.69
N TYR A 212 17.63 3.63 -9.58
CA TYR A 212 16.87 3.42 -8.35
C TYR A 212 16.91 4.62 -7.40
N GLU A 213 17.51 5.75 -7.79
CA GLU A 213 17.62 6.90 -6.92
C GLU A 213 16.28 7.41 -6.42
N ASN A 214 15.21 7.23 -7.19
CA ASN A 214 13.88 7.69 -6.82
C ASN A 214 12.84 6.59 -6.97
N PHE A 215 13.18 5.34 -6.64
CA PHE A 215 12.25 4.22 -6.78
C PHE A 215 10.94 4.45 -5.99
N GLY A 216 9.82 4.01 -6.57
CA GLY A 216 8.51 4.12 -5.94
C GLY A 216 8.31 3.11 -4.80
N ALA A 217 7.77 3.57 -3.67
CA ALA A 217 7.32 2.72 -2.58
C ALA A 217 5.96 3.16 -2.01
N HIS A 218 5.17 2.19 -1.57
CA HIS A 218 3.99 2.38 -0.74
C HIS A 218 4.34 2.01 0.70
N LEU A 219 4.10 2.93 1.62
CA LEU A 219 4.17 2.67 3.06
C LEU A 219 2.75 2.39 3.55
N CYS A 220 2.40 1.11 3.69
CA CYS A 220 1.04 0.65 3.93
C CYS A 220 0.82 0.28 5.40
N LEU A 221 -0.32 0.72 5.93
CA LEU A 221 -0.72 0.54 7.32
C LEU A 221 -2.09 -0.11 7.36
N HIS A 222 -2.22 -1.18 8.14
CA HIS A 222 -3.53 -1.75 8.43
C HIS A 222 -4.21 -0.85 9.46
N VAL A 223 -5.33 -0.25 9.06
CA VAL A 223 -6.09 0.66 9.93
C VAL A 223 -7.49 0.12 10.17
N GLY A 224 -8.07 0.50 11.30
CA GLY A 224 -9.47 0.24 11.61
C GLY A 224 -10.03 1.29 12.56
N GLY A 225 -11.35 1.43 12.55
CA GLY A 225 -12.12 2.29 13.45
C GLY A 225 -12.85 1.45 14.48
N LYS A 226 -12.53 1.62 15.77
CA LYS A 226 -13.45 1.11 16.81
C LYS A 226 -14.66 2.02 16.83
N LYS A 227 -15.86 1.42 16.94
CA LYS A 227 -17.19 2.02 16.79
C LYS A 227 -17.42 3.46 17.31
N LYS A 228 -16.59 4.09 18.16
CA LYS A 228 -16.83 5.46 18.67
C LYS A 228 -15.62 6.33 19.08
N LYS A 229 -14.32 5.97 18.88
CA LYS A 229 -13.23 6.79 19.51
C LYS A 229 -12.03 7.21 18.67
N ASN A 230 -11.40 6.38 17.84
CA ASN A 230 -10.24 6.78 17.00
C ASN A 230 -9.90 5.69 15.95
N VAL A 231 -9.33 6.09 14.79
CA VAL A 231 -8.55 5.18 13.95
C VAL A 231 -7.34 4.69 14.71
N HIS A 232 -7.10 3.40 14.64
CA HIS A 232 -5.94 2.76 15.21
C HIS A 232 -5.34 1.79 14.20
N VAL A 233 -4.05 1.51 14.40
CA VAL A 233 -3.38 0.46 13.67
C VAL A 233 -3.93 -0.87 14.14
N VAL A 234 -4.31 -1.72 13.20
CA VAL A 234 -4.84 -3.06 13.48
C VAL A 234 -3.84 -4.12 13.04
N GLU A 235 -3.78 -5.20 13.80
CA GLU A 235 -2.97 -6.36 13.45
C GLU A 235 -3.69 -7.22 12.41
N ARG A 236 -2.92 -7.71 11.45
CA ARG A 236 -3.34 -8.72 10.47
C ARG A 236 -2.34 -9.86 10.48
N THR A 237 -2.84 -11.07 10.29
CA THR A 237 -1.99 -12.26 10.25
C THR A 237 -1.44 -12.48 8.86
N ASP A 238 -0.15 -12.72 8.75
CA ASP A 238 0.52 -13.08 7.50
C ASP A 238 1.59 -14.15 7.74
N ARG A 239 2.04 -14.76 6.65
CA ARG A 239 3.09 -15.78 6.61
C ARG A 239 4.42 -15.08 6.33
N VAL A 240 5.37 -15.20 7.25
CA VAL A 240 6.60 -14.41 7.24
C VAL A 240 7.86 -15.28 7.27
N LEU A 241 8.93 -14.75 6.69
CA LEU A 241 10.28 -15.31 6.71
C LEU A 241 11.18 -14.36 7.52
N PHE A 242 11.84 -14.91 8.54
CA PHE A 242 12.79 -14.18 9.38
C PHE A 242 14.19 -14.39 8.86
N ASN A 243 15.00 -13.32 8.77
CA ASN A 243 16.36 -13.25 8.20
C ASN A 243 17.44 -14.22 8.77
N THR A 244 17.05 -15.20 9.57
CA THR A 244 17.95 -16.15 10.24
C THR A 244 17.54 -17.60 10.07
N ILE A 245 16.34 -17.89 9.54
CA ILE A 245 15.79 -19.26 9.48
C ILE A 245 14.99 -19.48 8.20
N GLU A 246 15.25 -20.59 7.51
CA GLU A 246 14.50 -21.04 6.32
C GLU A 246 13.16 -21.69 6.71
N CYS A 247 12.36 -20.99 7.50
CA CYS A 247 11.03 -21.47 7.89
C CYS A 247 9.99 -20.36 7.80
N ILE A 248 8.78 -20.73 7.41
CA ILE A 248 7.63 -19.83 7.39
C ILE A 248 6.98 -19.85 8.77
N LYS A 249 6.79 -18.69 9.36
CA LYS A 249 6.01 -18.50 10.59
C LYS A 249 4.75 -17.69 10.30
N THR A 250 3.72 -17.91 11.09
CA THR A 250 2.51 -17.09 11.04
C THR A 250 2.64 -16.01 12.10
N GLU A 251 2.65 -14.74 11.70
CA GLU A 251 2.88 -13.60 12.58
C GLU A 251 1.83 -12.52 12.38
N ARG A 252 1.70 -11.66 13.40
CA ARG A 252 0.85 -10.47 13.31
C ARG A 252 1.66 -9.28 12.82
N ILE A 253 1.28 -8.77 11.64
CA ILE A 253 1.84 -7.57 11.05
C ILE A 253 0.88 -6.39 11.24
N VAL A 254 1.44 -5.19 11.34
CA VAL A 254 0.70 -3.93 11.48
C VAL A 254 0.67 -3.10 10.18
N GLY A 255 1.47 -3.52 9.21
CA GLY A 255 1.63 -2.86 7.93
C GLY A 255 2.73 -3.53 7.11
N TYR A 256 3.03 -2.94 5.96
CA TYR A 256 4.08 -3.41 5.07
C TYR A 256 4.60 -2.27 4.18
N VAL A 257 5.83 -2.42 3.71
CA VAL A 257 6.40 -1.61 2.64
C VAL A 257 6.30 -2.41 1.35
N GLN A 258 5.61 -1.84 0.36
CA GLN A 258 5.54 -2.39 -0.99
C GLN A 258 6.42 -1.54 -1.91
N MET A 259 7.36 -2.19 -2.58
CA MET A 259 8.23 -1.61 -3.61
C MET A 259 8.05 -2.39 -4.91
N GLU A 260 8.72 -1.97 -5.98
CA GLU A 260 8.76 -2.77 -7.21
C GLU A 260 9.29 -4.18 -6.93
N GLU A 261 8.71 -5.19 -7.59
CA GLU A 261 8.98 -6.60 -7.32
C GLU A 261 10.47 -6.94 -7.50
N GLN A 262 11.12 -6.33 -8.50
CA GLN A 262 12.55 -6.50 -8.73
C GLN A 262 13.41 -6.03 -7.55
N LEU A 263 12.99 -4.98 -6.85
CA LEU A 263 13.72 -4.45 -5.70
C LEU A 263 13.52 -5.35 -4.48
N TYR A 264 12.29 -5.83 -4.26
CA TYR A 264 12.01 -6.82 -3.22
C TYR A 264 12.87 -8.07 -3.40
N LEU A 265 12.92 -8.62 -4.62
CA LEU A 265 13.67 -9.85 -4.91
C LEU A 265 15.18 -9.66 -4.72
N ARG A 266 15.72 -8.47 -5.02
CA ARG A 266 17.11 -8.10 -4.71
C ARG A 266 17.39 -7.98 -3.20
N TRP A 267 16.35 -7.75 -2.41
CA TRP A 267 16.41 -7.74 -0.95
C TRP A 267 16.06 -9.10 -0.33
N LEU A 268 15.57 -10.08 -1.07
CA LEU A 268 15.26 -11.39 -0.47
C LEU A 268 16.57 -12.17 -0.27
N PRO A 269 16.92 -12.62 0.95
CA PRO A 269 18.09 -13.45 1.18
C PRO A 269 18.07 -14.71 0.32
N ASN A 270 19.25 -15.11 -0.20
CA ASN A 270 19.39 -16.33 -1.01
C ASN A 270 18.85 -17.58 -0.30
N ILE A 271 19.04 -17.65 1.01
CA ILE A 271 18.51 -18.74 1.85
C ILE A 271 16.98 -18.85 1.79
N PHE A 272 16.24 -17.80 1.45
CA PHE A 272 14.77 -17.84 1.34
C PHE A 272 14.25 -18.02 -0.07
N HIS A 273 15.10 -17.97 -1.10
CA HIS A 273 14.64 -17.97 -2.49
C HIS A 273 13.76 -19.18 -2.79
N ARG A 274 14.18 -20.37 -2.36
CA ARG A 274 13.42 -21.62 -2.58
C ARG A 274 12.12 -21.65 -1.79
N THR A 275 12.17 -21.30 -0.50
CA THR A 275 11.00 -21.28 0.38
C THR A 275 9.94 -20.29 -0.11
N TRP A 276 10.36 -19.06 -0.42
CA TRP A 276 9.50 -18.02 -0.93
C TRP A 276 8.91 -18.40 -2.29
N LEU A 277 9.71 -18.97 -3.19
CA LEU A 277 9.23 -19.39 -4.51
C LEU A 277 8.16 -20.48 -4.40
N HIS A 278 8.37 -21.48 -3.53
CA HIS A 278 7.39 -22.53 -3.28
C HIS A 278 6.09 -21.94 -2.72
N GLU A 279 6.21 -21.09 -1.71
CA GLU A 279 5.09 -20.47 -1.03
C GLU A 279 4.29 -19.52 -1.94
N PHE A 280 4.97 -18.68 -2.72
CA PHE A 280 4.35 -17.75 -3.64
C PHE A 280 3.63 -18.46 -4.80
N ARG A 281 4.13 -19.63 -5.23
CA ARG A 281 3.44 -20.48 -6.23
C ARG A 281 2.16 -21.11 -5.67
N ASN A 282 2.22 -21.56 -4.42
CA ASN A 282 1.15 -22.35 -3.81
C ASN A 282 0.08 -21.50 -3.12
N ASN A 283 0.33 -20.21 -2.88
CA ASN A 283 -0.69 -19.30 -2.39
C ASN A 283 -1.74 -19.02 -3.48
N GLN A 284 -2.89 -19.68 -3.39
CA GLN A 284 -4.07 -19.35 -4.22
C GLN A 284 -4.94 -18.23 -3.63
N HIS A 285 -4.62 -17.71 -2.45
CA HIS A 285 -5.42 -16.68 -1.81
C HIS A 285 -4.51 -15.66 -1.14
N PHE A 286 -4.41 -14.45 -1.70
CA PHE A 286 -4.24 -13.16 -0.99
C PHE A 286 -4.02 -12.02 -2.00
N VAL A 287 -4.84 -11.96 -3.05
CA VAL A 287 -5.30 -10.66 -3.54
C VAL A 287 -6.70 -10.51 -3.00
N ARG A 288 -6.83 -10.23 -1.68
CA ARG A 288 -8.08 -9.67 -1.17
C ARG A 288 -8.16 -8.25 -1.76
N THR A 289 -8.73 -8.15 -2.97
CA THR A 289 -9.40 -6.93 -3.44
C THR A 289 -10.75 -6.81 -2.77
#